data_AF-A0A2G2WDB5-F1
#
_entry.id   AF-A0A2G2WDB5-F1
#
_cell.length_a   1.000
_cell.length_b   1.000
_cell.length_c   1.000
_cell.angle_alpha   90.00
_cell.angle_beta   90.00
_cell.angle_gamma   90.00
#
_symmetry.space_group_name_H-M   'P 1'
#
loop_
_entity.id
_entity.type
_entity.pdbx_description
1 polymer ?
#
loop_
_entity_poly.entity_id
_entity_poly.type
_entity_poly.pdbx_seq_one_letter_code
_entity_poly.pdbx_strand_id
1 'polypeptide(L)'
;MELLVLSTLKWKMNPITPFSFLDYFSRRLGLDDHICCQLPRRYERVLISTLIDCRFMCYRPSAMVVATMLHVIDMLEPCIGEEYQEQLFSILGIVKDNVTIVIR
;
A
#
# COMPACT_ATOMS: atom_id res chain seq x y z
N MET A 1 -3.18 -16.99 26.80
CA MET A 1 -3.26 -15.56 26.43
C MET A 1 -4.17 -15.29 25.23
N GLU A 2 -4.48 -16.30 24.40
CA GLU A 2 -5.33 -16.17 23.19
C GLU A 2 -6.75 -15.64 23.47
N LEU A 3 -7.47 -16.21 24.44
CA LEU A 3 -8.83 -15.78 24.80
C LEU A 3 -8.89 -14.32 25.28
N LEU A 4 -7.82 -13.82 25.88
CA LEU A 4 -7.69 -12.42 26.32
C LEU A 4 -7.56 -11.47 25.10
N VAL A 5 -6.83 -11.88 24.07
CA VAL A 5 -6.72 -11.13 22.80
C VAL A 5 -8.05 -11.14 22.04
N LEU A 6 -8.72 -12.29 21.95
CA LEU A 6 -10.02 -12.40 21.27
C LEU A 6 -11.10 -11.55 21.95
N SER A 7 -11.15 -11.59 23.28
CA SER A 7 -12.12 -10.81 24.06
C SER A 7 -11.83 -9.31 23.99
N THR A 8 -10.57 -8.88 24.06
CA THR A 8 -10.19 -7.45 23.92
C THR A 8 -10.50 -6.90 22.54
N LEU A 9 -10.27 -7.67 21.47
CA LEU A 9 -10.62 -7.30 20.09
C LEU A 9 -12.12 -7.48 19.78
N LYS A 10 -12.95 -7.88 20.74
CA LYS A 10 -14.38 -8.18 20.56
C LYS A 10 -14.62 -9.17 19.40
N TRP A 11 -13.74 -10.15 19.27
CA TRP A 11 -13.77 -11.17 18.21
C TRP A 11 -13.63 -10.61 16.78
N LYS A 12 -13.20 -9.36 16.61
CA LYS A 12 -12.92 -8.75 15.30
C LYS A 12 -11.55 -9.20 14.77
N MET A 13 -11.50 -10.43 14.26
CA MET A 13 -10.27 -11.09 13.79
C MET A 13 -9.92 -10.80 12.33
N ASN A 14 -10.72 -10.00 11.62
CA ASN A 14 -10.48 -9.66 10.22
C ASN A 14 -10.17 -8.16 10.06
N PRO A 15 -8.99 -7.68 10.53
CA PRO A 15 -8.57 -6.32 10.26
C PRO A 15 -8.29 -6.15 8.78
N ILE A 16 -8.66 -5.00 8.23
CA ILE A 16 -8.33 -4.66 6.85
C ILE A 16 -6.81 -4.45 6.77
N THR A 17 -6.13 -5.31 6.00
CA THR A 17 -4.69 -5.21 5.79
C THR A 17 -4.38 -4.40 4.52
N PRO A 18 -3.23 -3.71 4.45
CA PRO A 18 -2.77 -3.06 3.22
C PRO A 18 -2.78 -4.01 2.01
N PHE A 19 -2.48 -5.30 2.22
CA PHE A 19 -2.51 -6.32 1.17
C PHE A 19 -3.88 -6.45 0.48
N SER A 20 -4.98 -6.25 1.20
CA SER A 20 -6.33 -6.31 0.60
C SER A 20 -6.58 -5.22 -0.44
N PHE A 21 -5.90 -4.08 -0.33
CA PHE A 21 -6.00 -3.00 -1.30
C PHE A 21 -5.05 -3.17 -2.48
N LEU A 22 -4.00 -4.01 -2.35
CA LEU A 22 -3.06 -4.23 -3.44
C LEU A 22 -3.75 -4.81 -4.67
N ASP A 23 -4.54 -5.87 -4.50
CA ASP A 23 -5.26 -6.50 -5.63
C ASP A 23 -6.21 -5.51 -6.32
N TYR A 24 -6.81 -4.61 -5.53
CA TYR A 24 -7.65 -3.54 -6.07
C TYR A 24 -6.86 -2.55 -6.95
N PHE A 25 -5.71 -2.08 -6.49
CA PHE A 25 -4.91 -1.13 -7.27
C PHE A 25 -4.23 -1.80 -8.47
N SER A 26 -3.71 -3.02 -8.32
CA SER A 26 -3.08 -3.76 -9.42
C SER A 26 -4.03 -3.95 -10.60
N ARG A 27 -5.29 -4.30 -10.36
CA ARG A 27 -6.30 -4.42 -11.43
C ARG A 27 -6.70 -3.08 -12.03
N ARG A 28 -6.73 -2.02 -11.21
CA ARG A 28 -7.20 -0.70 -11.64
C ARG A 28 -6.15 0.08 -12.44
N LEU A 29 -4.87 -0.17 -12.18
CA LEU A 29 -3.76 0.46 -12.88
C LEU A 29 -3.48 -0.15 -14.26
N GLY A 30 -4.01 -1.35 -14.58
CA GLY A 30 -3.89 -1.91 -15.93
C GLY A 30 -2.43 -2.01 -16.44
N LEU A 31 -1.48 -2.26 -15.53
CA LEU A 31 -0.06 -2.41 -15.85
C LEU A 31 0.16 -3.64 -16.72
N ASP A 32 1.10 -3.56 -17.66
CA ASP A 32 1.50 -4.69 -18.50
C ASP A 32 1.79 -5.94 -17.64
N ASP A 33 1.37 -7.11 -18.13
CA ASP A 33 1.45 -8.39 -17.41
C ASP A 33 2.85 -8.67 -16.83
N HIS A 34 3.90 -8.18 -17.49
CA HIS A 34 5.28 -8.32 -17.03
C HIS A 34 5.58 -7.53 -15.76
N ILE A 35 5.09 -6.29 -15.68
CA ILE A 35 5.27 -5.40 -14.53
C ILE A 35 4.35 -5.86 -13.39
N CYS A 36 3.11 -6.24 -13.71
CA CYS A 36 2.14 -6.78 -12.77
C CYS A 36 2.66 -8.03 -12.03
N CYS A 37 3.52 -8.84 -12.66
CA CYS A 37 4.15 -9.99 -12.01
C CYS A 37 5.30 -9.61 -11.05
N GLN A 38 6.00 -8.49 -11.28
CA GLN A 38 7.16 -8.07 -10.48
C GLN A 38 6.78 -7.17 -9.30
N LEU A 39 5.73 -6.36 -9.46
CA LEU A 39 5.25 -5.44 -8.44
C LEU A 39 4.88 -6.10 -7.10
N PRO A 40 4.14 -7.23 -7.04
CA PRO A 40 3.73 -7.84 -5.79
C PRO A 40 4.92 -8.23 -4.90
N ARG A 41 5.97 -8.81 -5.49
CA ARG A 41 7.17 -9.23 -4.75
C ARG A 41 7.94 -8.04 -4.17
N ARG A 42 8.02 -6.93 -4.91
CA ARG A 42 8.73 -5.72 -4.47
C ARG A 42 7.90 -4.95 -3.45
N TYR A 43 6.60 -4.82 -3.70
CA TYR A 43 5.65 -4.26 -2.77
C TYR A 43 5.65 -5.01 -1.44
N GLU A 44 5.56 -6.34 -1.45
CA GLU A 44 5.61 -7.17 -0.23
C GLU A 44 6.85 -6.87 0.59
N ARG A 45 8.00 -6.75 -0.06
CA ARG A 45 9.27 -6.43 0.62
C ARG A 45 9.22 -5.05 1.28
N VAL A 46 8.76 -4.02 0.57
CA VAL A 46 8.67 -2.64 1.09
C VAL A 46 7.61 -2.54 2.18
N LEU A 47 6.49 -3.25 2.03
CA LEU A 47 5.42 -3.29 3.02
C LEU A 47 5.88 -4.01 4.30
N ILE A 48 6.57 -5.14 4.18
CA ILE A 48 7.14 -5.84 5.33
C ILE A 48 8.17 -4.97 6.03
N SER A 49 9.03 -4.24 5.31
CA SER A 49 9.99 -3.33 5.95
C SER A 49 9.31 -2.16 6.66
N THR A 50 8.21 -1.64 6.12
CA THR A 50 7.46 -0.53 6.73
C THR A 50 6.58 -0.99 7.89
N LEU A 51 6.10 -2.23 7.89
CA LEU A 51 5.37 -2.87 9.00
C LEU A 51 6.22 -3.05 10.27
N ILE A 52 7.54 -3.17 10.12
CA ILE A 52 8.48 -3.26 11.25
C ILE A 52 8.56 -1.91 11.99
N ASP A 53 8.26 -0.81 11.29
CA ASP A 53 8.26 0.52 11.87
C ASP A 53 6.94 0.80 12.61
N CYS A 54 7.03 1.30 13.84
CA CYS A 54 5.86 1.66 14.64
C CYS A 54 5.04 2.81 14.03
N ARG A 55 5.65 3.62 13.14
CA ARG A 55 4.97 4.63 12.33
C ARG A 55 3.86 4.03 11.46
N PHE A 56 3.89 2.72 11.21
CA PHE A 56 2.82 2.00 10.54
C PHE A 56 1.44 2.22 11.21
N MET A 57 1.37 2.27 12.54
CA MET A 57 0.08 2.42 13.22
C MET A 57 -0.55 3.81 13.03
N CYS A 58 0.22 4.81 12.56
CA CYS A 58 -0.22 6.19 12.42
C CYS A 58 -0.90 6.50 11.07
N TYR A 59 -0.71 5.67 10.05
CA TYR A 59 -1.27 5.91 8.72
C TYR A 59 -2.42 4.96 8.38
N ARG A 60 -3.36 5.42 7.55
CA ARG A 60 -4.43 4.56 7.05
C ARG A 60 -3.85 3.51 6.09
N PRO A 61 -4.30 2.25 6.14
CA PRO A 61 -3.85 1.21 5.23
C PRO A 61 -3.95 1.59 3.75
N SER A 62 -4.99 2.35 3.37
CA SER A 62 -5.16 2.84 1.99
C SER A 62 -4.07 3.83 1.55
N ALA A 63 -3.69 4.77 2.42
CA ALA A 63 -2.64 5.73 2.13
C ALA A 63 -1.26 5.07 2.02
N MET A 64 -1.01 4.05 2.84
CA MET A 64 0.22 3.28 2.78
C MET A 64 0.39 2.55 1.46
N VAL A 65 -0.66 1.89 1.00
CA VAL A 65 -0.63 1.13 -0.26
C VAL A 65 -0.28 2.03 -1.42
N VAL A 66 -0.84 3.23 -1.46
CA VAL A 66 -0.53 4.21 -2.50
C VAL A 66 0.90 4.69 -2.39
N ALA A 67 1.40 4.98 -1.18
CA ALA A 67 2.79 5.36 -1.00
C ALA A 67 3.75 4.27 -1.48
N THR A 68 3.51 3.02 -1.09
CA THR A 68 4.38 1.91 -1.45
C THR A 68 4.27 1.56 -2.94
N MET A 69 3.07 1.60 -3.53
CA MET A 69 2.89 1.46 -4.98
C MET A 69 3.63 2.54 -5.74
N LEU A 70 3.49 3.80 -5.30
CA LEU A 70 4.15 4.92 -5.92
C LEU A 70 5.67 4.75 -5.92
N HIS A 71 6.23 4.40 -4.77
CA HIS A 71 7.66 4.19 -4.62
C HIS A 71 8.17 3.02 -5.45
N VAL A 72 7.40 1.92 -5.54
CA VAL A 72 7.80 0.77 -6.35
C VAL A 72 7.69 1.08 -7.85
N ILE A 73 6.69 1.86 -8.28
CA ILE A 73 6.54 2.31 -9.68
C ILE A 73 7.66 3.28 -10.06
N ASP A 74 7.95 4.28 -9.21
CA ASP A 74 9.05 5.24 -9.41
C ASP A 74 10.41 4.54 -9.52
N MET A 75 10.62 3.47 -8.75
CA MET A 75 11.82 2.63 -8.82
C MET A 75 11.92 1.75 -10.07
N LEU A 76 10.79 1.43 -10.72
CA LEU A 76 10.75 0.54 -11.87
C LEU A 76 10.75 1.31 -13.19
N GLU A 77 9.88 2.31 -13.32
CA GLU A 77 9.71 3.15 -14.51
C GLU A 77 9.41 4.61 -14.11
N PRO A 78 10.44 5.44 -13.89
CA PRO A 78 10.25 6.84 -13.51
C PRO A 78 9.53 7.67 -14.59
N CYS A 79 9.54 7.21 -15.85
CA CYS A 79 8.92 7.93 -16.97
C CYS A 79 7.39 7.74 -17.08
N ILE A 80 6.83 6.65 -16.52
CA ILE A 80 5.37 6.36 -16.57
C ILE A 80 4.70 6.69 -15.21
N GLY A 81 5.51 6.96 -14.19
CA GLY A 81 5.04 7.25 -12.83
C GLY A 81 4.04 8.42 -12.74
N GLU A 82 4.16 9.44 -13.58
CA GLU A 82 3.29 10.63 -13.54
C GLU A 82 1.83 10.34 -13.96
N GLU A 83 1.58 9.47 -14.95
CA GLU A 83 0.22 9.14 -15.39
C GLU A 83 -0.51 8.28 -14.34
N TYR A 84 0.21 7.35 -13.72
CA TYR A 84 -0.31 6.52 -12.64
C TYR A 84 -0.51 7.30 -11.33
N GLN A 85 0.32 8.33 -11.09
CA GLN A 85 0.12 9.26 -9.98
C GLN A 85 -1.24 9.94 -10.06
N GLU A 86 -1.55 10.55 -11.21
CA GLU A 86 -2.81 11.27 -11.41
C GLU A 86 -4.03 10.35 -11.28
N GLN A 87 -3.93 9.12 -11.81
CA GLN A 87 -4.97 8.11 -11.62
C GLN A 87 -5.12 7.72 -10.15
N LEU A 88 -4.03 7.42 -9.43
CA LEU A 88 -4.09 7.05 -8.01
C LEU A 88 -4.65 8.19 -7.14
N PHE A 89 -4.26 9.45 -7.40
CA PHE A 89 -4.78 10.60 -6.68
C PHE A 89 -6.27 10.84 -6.95
N SER A 90 -6.71 10.66 -8.21
CA SER A 90 -8.13 10.70 -8.59
C SER A 90 -8.96 9.62 -7.88
N ILE A 91 -8.39 8.42 -7.72
CA ILE A 91 -9.03 7.28 -7.06
C ILE A 91 -9.18 7.50 -5.56
N LEU A 92 -8.12 8.02 -4.92
CA LEU A 92 -8.06 8.15 -3.47
C LEU A 92 -8.75 9.43 -2.98
N GLY A 93 -8.85 10.46 -3.81
CA GLY A 93 -9.30 11.80 -3.41
C GLY A 93 -8.39 12.45 -2.36
N ILE A 94 -7.12 12.03 -2.29
CA ILE A 94 -6.16 12.46 -1.24
C ILE A 94 -5.11 13.39 -1.84
N VAL A 95 -4.77 14.45 -1.12
CA VAL A 95 -3.71 15.42 -1.46
C VAL A 95 -2.32 14.82 -1.26
N LYS A 96 -1.42 15.09 -2.22
CA LYS A 96 -0.03 14.62 -2.40
C LYS A 96 0.87 14.62 -1.13
N ASP A 97 0.56 15.45 -0.14
CA ASP A 97 1.45 15.77 0.98
C ASP A 97 1.60 14.68 2.05
N ASN A 98 0.68 13.70 2.12
CA ASN A 98 0.74 12.64 3.14
C ASN A 98 1.52 11.39 2.71
N VAL A 99 1.89 11.30 1.43
CA VAL A 99 2.40 10.05 0.82
C VAL A 99 3.92 9.95 0.97
N THR A 100 4.63 11.07 0.95
CA THR A 100 6.10 11.17 1.00
C THR A 100 6.71 10.82 2.36
N ILE A 101 5.92 10.76 3.44
CA ILE A 101 6.43 10.54 4.81
C ILE A 101 6.49 9.05 5.17
N VAL A 102 5.78 8.19 4.43
CA VAL A 102 5.61 6.77 4.78
C VAL A 102 6.86 5.92 4.47
N ILE A 103 7.74 6.37 3.55
CA ILE A 103 8.89 5.59 3.04
C ILE A 103 10.20 6.34 3.28
N ARG A 104 10.32 7.01 4.43
CA ARG A 104 11.57 7.64 4.86
C ARG A 104 12.17 6.94 6.06
#